data_AF-A0A537MUT5-F1
#
_entry.id   AF-A0A537MUT5-F1
#
_cell.length_a   1.000
_cell.length_b   1.000
_cell.length_c   1.000
_cell.angle_alpha   90.00
_cell.angle_beta   90.00
_cell.angle_gamma   90.00
#
_symmetry.space_group_name_H-M   'P 1'
#
loop_
_entity.id
_entity.type
_entity.pdbx_description
1 polymer ?
#
loop_
_entity_poly.entity_id
_entity_poly.type
_entity_poly.pdbx_seq_one_letter_code
_entity_poly.pdbx_strand_id
1 'polypeptide(L)'
;MKAAVLHEVNKPLVIEDVSLPNPGPREVLIRTSVAGLCHSDLHFMEGLYPHPLPAVLGHESAGIVEKVGSDVNYVKPGDHV
;
A
#
# COMPACT_ATOMS: atom_id res chain seq x y z
N MET A 1 7.87 -1.15 -8.99
CA MET A 1 6.42 -1.17 -9.32
C MET A 1 5.90 0.24 -9.24
N LYS A 2 4.83 0.58 -9.95
CA LYS A 2 4.25 1.93 -9.85
C LYS A 2 3.44 2.09 -8.57
N ALA A 3 3.50 3.28 -7.97
CA ALA A 3 2.68 3.68 -6.82
C ALA A 3 2.24 5.14 -6.99
N ALA A 4 1.13 5.51 -6.36
CA ALA A 4 0.70 6.91 -6.22
C ALA A 4 1.21 7.46 -4.89
N VAL A 5 2.11 8.44 -4.94
CA VAL A 5 2.84 8.95 -3.78
C VAL A 5 2.42 10.38 -3.47
N LEU A 6 2.08 10.62 -2.21
CA LEU A 6 1.86 11.96 -1.65
C LEU A 6 3.19 12.50 -1.12
N HIS A 7 3.76 13.52 -1.77
CA HIS A 7 4.98 14.16 -1.30
C HIS A 7 4.72 15.33 -0.34
N GLU A 8 3.62 16.05 -0.54
CA GLU A 8 3.25 17.25 0.20
C GLU A 8 1.72 17.33 0.26
N VAL A 9 1.18 17.78 1.40
CA VAL A 9 -0.26 18.05 1.53
C VAL A 9 -0.72 19.11 0.52
N ASN A 10 -1.98 19.04 0.12
CA ASN A 10 -2.61 19.94 -0.86
C ASN A 10 -1.94 19.92 -2.25
N LYS A 11 -1.19 18.86 -2.57
CA LYS A 11 -0.65 18.58 -3.90
C LYS A 11 -1.26 17.29 -4.48
N PRO A 12 -1.35 17.16 -5.82
CA PRO A 12 -1.72 15.91 -6.44
C PRO A 12 -0.76 14.78 -6.09
N LEU A 13 -1.26 13.54 -6.11
CA LEU A 13 -0.41 12.35 -6.03
C LEU A 13 0.47 12.24 -7.28
N VAL A 14 1.71 11.80 -7.10
CA VAL A 14 2.65 11.54 -8.19
C VAL A 14 2.72 10.04 -8.45
N ILE A 15 2.55 9.63 -9.70
CA ILE A 15 2.74 8.23 -10.09
C ILE A 15 4.22 8.00 -10.38
N GLU A 16 4.89 7.24 -9.53
CA GLU A 16 6.32 6.95 -9.66
C GLU A 16 6.65 5.47 -9.43
N ASP A 17 7.86 5.09 -9.81
CA ASP A 17 8.36 3.73 -9.65
C ASP A 17 9.05 3.57 -8.28
N VAL A 18 8.56 2.62 -7.49
CA VAL A 18 9.07 2.29 -6.16
C VAL A 18 9.63 0.85 -6.13
N SER A 19 10.63 0.62 -5.28
CA SER A 19 11.16 -0.70 -5.00
C SER A 19 10.52 -1.26 -3.72
N LEU A 20 10.03 -2.49 -3.77
CA LEU A 20 9.61 -3.23 -2.59
C LEU A 20 10.66 -4.30 -2.25
N PRO A 21 11.10 -4.40 -0.98
CA PRO A 21 11.95 -5.51 -0.54
C PRO A 21 11.17 -6.83 -0.52
N ASN A 22 11.87 -7.95 -0.36
CA ASN A 22 11.20 -9.20 -0.02
C ASN A 22 10.56 -9.08 1.38
N PRO A 23 9.41 -9.75 1.63
CA PRO A 23 8.77 -9.70 2.93
C PRO A 23 9.69 -10.27 4.01
N GLY A 24 9.72 -9.61 5.17
CA GLY A 24 10.33 -10.15 6.39
C GLY A 24 9.60 -11.39 6.92
N PRO A 25 10.10 -12.03 7.99
CA PRO A 25 9.60 -13.33 8.45
C PRO A 25 8.09 -13.39 8.70
N ARG A 26 7.48 -12.31 9.19
CA ARG A 26 6.05 -12.24 9.57
C ARG A 26 5.20 -11.42 8.60
N GLU A 27 5.76 -11.04 7.45
CA GLU A 27 5.11 -10.16 6.48
C GLU A 27 4.56 -10.94 5.29
N VAL A 28 3.57 -10.34 4.63
CA VAL A 28 2.95 -10.87 3.41
C VAL A 28 3.09 -9.82 2.33
N LEU A 29 3.67 -10.21 1.19
CA LEU A 29 3.71 -9.37 0.00
C LEU A 29 2.48 -9.67 -0.85
N ILE A 30 1.66 -8.65 -1.07
CA ILE A 30 0.42 -8.75 -1.84
C ILE A 30 0.61 -8.07 -3.19
N ARG A 31 0.26 -8.76 -4.27
CA ARG A 31 0.07 -8.14 -5.58
C ARG A 31 -1.32 -7.52 -5.62
N THR A 32 -1.39 -6.23 -5.29
CA THR A 32 -2.63 -5.46 -5.29
C THR A 32 -3.25 -5.49 -6.69
N SER A 33 -4.52 -5.90 -6.77
CA SER A 33 -5.28 -5.94 -8.03
C SER A 33 -6.16 -4.72 -8.17
N VAL A 34 -6.80 -4.31 -7.08
CA VAL A 34 -7.66 -3.13 -7.00
C VAL A 34 -7.49 -2.42 -5.66
N ALA A 35 -7.71 -1.11 -5.65
CA ALA A 35 -7.83 -0.29 -4.46
C ALA A 35 -9.01 0.67 -4.62
N GLY A 36 -9.91 0.69 -3.64
CA GLY A 36 -10.94 1.70 -3.49
C GLY A 36 -10.33 3.05 -3.07
N LEU A 37 -11.09 4.11 -3.31
CA LEU A 37 -10.76 5.45 -2.85
C LEU A 37 -11.76 5.86 -1.78
N CYS A 38 -11.28 6.04 -0.56
CA CYS A 38 -12.08 6.51 0.54
C CYS A 38 -11.91 8.01 0.73
N HIS A 39 -12.90 8.64 1.34
CA HIS A 39 -12.80 10.05 1.72
C HIS A 39 -11.70 10.29 2.76
N SER A 40 -11.36 9.31 3.59
CA SER A 40 -10.24 9.42 4.54
C SER A 40 -8.88 9.51 3.87
N ASP A 41 -8.70 8.98 2.64
CA ASP A 41 -7.46 9.21 1.89
C ASP A 41 -7.30 10.70 1.54
N LEU A 42 -8.41 11.40 1.23
CA LEU A 42 -8.41 12.85 1.02
C LEU A 42 -8.06 13.62 2.30
N HIS A 43 -8.53 13.18 3.47
CA HIS A 43 -8.16 13.84 4.74
C HIS A 43 -6.64 13.86 4.96
N PHE A 44 -5.92 12.80 4.56
CA PHE A 44 -4.45 12.80 4.59
C PHE A 44 -3.85 13.71 3.52
N MET A 45 -4.40 13.69 2.29
CA MET A 45 -3.95 14.58 1.21
C MET A 45 -4.14 16.06 1.54
N GLU A 46 -5.20 16.43 2.24
CA GLU A 46 -5.52 17.82 2.64
C GLU A 46 -4.78 18.23 3.94
N GLY A 47 -4.12 17.29 4.62
CA GLY A 47 -3.40 17.55 5.87
C GLY A 47 -4.30 17.68 7.10
N LEU A 48 -5.57 17.26 7.02
CA LEU A 48 -6.49 17.22 8.16
C LEU A 48 -6.05 16.19 9.19
N TYR A 49 -5.42 15.11 8.74
CA TYR A 49 -4.78 14.12 9.60
C TYR A 49 -3.25 14.16 9.44
N PRO A 50 -2.48 14.30 10.53
CA PRO A 50 -1.03 14.28 10.45
C PRO A 50 -0.56 12.89 10.02
N HIS A 51 0.28 12.85 8.98
CA HIS A 51 0.89 11.62 8.48
C HIS A 51 2.32 11.92 7.99
N PRO A 52 3.30 11.03 8.24
CA PRO A 52 4.65 11.19 7.70
C PRO A 52 4.63 11.22 6.17
N LEU A 53 5.40 12.14 5.57
CA LEU A 53 5.55 12.25 4.12
C LEU A 53 7.01 12.03 3.71
N PRO A 54 7.28 11.46 2.52
CA PRO A 54 6.31 11.02 1.51
C PRO A 54 5.57 9.73 1.91
N ALA A 55 4.36 9.54 1.39
CA ALA A 55 3.52 8.39 1.72
C ALA A 55 2.79 7.79 0.51
N VAL A 56 2.65 6.47 0.51
CA VAL A 56 1.69 5.75 -0.33
C VAL A 56 0.43 5.54 0.51
N LEU A 57 -0.67 6.16 0.11
CA LEU A 57 -1.97 6.06 0.79
C LEU A 57 -2.78 4.84 0.29
N GLY A 58 -4.04 4.76 0.72
CA GLY A 58 -4.95 3.68 0.37
C GLY A 58 -5.02 2.61 1.47
N HIS A 59 -6.24 2.24 1.82
CA HIS A 59 -6.52 1.27 2.90
C HIS A 59 -7.71 0.34 2.56
N GLU A 60 -8.25 0.43 1.34
CA GLU A 60 -9.36 -0.39 0.87
C GLU A 60 -8.91 -1.19 -0.36
N SER A 61 -8.03 -2.17 -0.17
CA SER A 61 -7.43 -2.91 -1.29
C SER A 61 -7.78 -4.40 -1.26
N ALA A 62 -7.79 -5.00 -2.44
CA ALA A 62 -7.86 -6.45 -2.61
C ALA A 62 -6.81 -6.92 -3.61
N GLY A 63 -6.27 -8.12 -3.39
CA GLY A 63 -5.21 -8.65 -4.22
C GLY A 63 -4.98 -10.14 -4.03
N ILE A 64 -3.81 -10.56 -4.50
CA ILE A 64 -3.37 -11.94 -4.45
C ILE A 64 -2.05 -11.98 -3.68
N VAL A 65 -1.91 -12.92 -2.75
CA VAL A 65 -0.65 -13.15 -2.06
C VAL A 65 0.42 -13.55 -3.08
N GLU A 66 1.48 -12.74 -3.19
CA GLU A 66 2.61 -12.96 -4.09
C GLU A 66 3.71 -13.75 -3.38
N LYS A 67 4.05 -13.37 -2.14
CA LYS A 67 5.05 -14.04 -1.29
C LYS A 67 4.68 -13.93 0.18
N VAL A 68 5.17 -14.87 0.98
CA VAL A 68 5.03 -14.86 2.44
C VAL A 68 6.39 -15.02 3.10
N GLY A 69 6.56 -14.42 4.27
CA GLY A 69 7.72 -14.65 5.14
C GLY A 69 7.75 -16.05 5.75
N SER A 70 8.90 -16.43 6.32
CA SER A 70 9.14 -17.77 6.88
C SER A 70 8.19 -18.18 8.01
N ASP A 71 7.64 -17.21 8.73
CA ASP A 71 6.86 -17.42 9.94
C ASP A 71 5.35 -17.24 9.70
N VAL A 72 4.94 -16.99 8.44
CA VAL A 72 3.53 -16.87 8.05
C VAL A 72 2.95 -18.27 7.82
N ASN A 73 1.83 -18.57 8.48
CA ASN A 73 1.18 -19.88 8.44
C ASN A 73 -0.33 -19.83 8.19
N TYR A 74 -0.88 -18.65 7.93
CA TYR A 74 -2.33 -18.41 7.80
C TYR A 74 -2.78 -18.01 6.38
N VAL A 75 -1.84 -17.73 5.48
CA VAL A 75 -2.05 -17.50 4.04
C VAL A 75 -0.86 -18.06 3.26
N LYS A 76 -1.04 -18.33 1.97
CA LYS A 76 0.02 -18.79 1.05
C LYS A 76 -0.05 -18.08 -0.30
N PRO A 77 1.04 -18.08 -1.10
CA PRO A 77 1.02 -17.54 -2.45
C PRO A 77 -0.15 -18.08 -3.29
N GLY A 78 -0.85 -17.17 -3.97
CA GLY A 78 -2.05 -17.46 -4.75
C GLY A 78 -3.38 -17.26 -4.02
N ASP A 79 -3.39 -17.14 -2.69
CA ASP A 79 -4.61 -16.84 -1.94
C ASP A 79 -5.11 -15.41 -2.24
N HIS A 80 -6.43 -15.23 -2.29
CA HIS A 80 -7.06 -13.91 -2.42
C HIS A 80 -7.23 -13.29 -1.03
N VAL A 81 -6.84 -12.02 -0.89
CA VAL A 81 -6.88 -11.25 0.35
C VAL A 81 -7.32 -9.81 0.12
#